data_AF-A0A537SB80-F1
#
_entry.id   AF-A0A537SB80-F1
#
_cell.length_a   1.000
_cell.length_b   1.000
_cell.length_c   1.000
_cell.angle_alpha   90.00
_cell.angle_beta   90.00
_cell.angle_gamma   90.00
#
_symmetry.space_group_name_H-M   'P 1'
#
loop_
_entity.id
_entity.type
_entity.pdbx_description
1 polymer ?
#
loop_
_entity_poly.entity_id
_entity_poly.type
_entity_poly.pdbx_seq_one_letter_code
_entity_poly.pdbx_strand_id
1 'polypeptide(L)'
;MTRFIFITGGVVSSLGKGLCSAALGALLQARGFKVRLRKLDPYLNVDPGTMSPYQHGEVFVTDDGAETDLDLGHYERYVGVAARKSDSVTTGRIYSTVIARERRGEYLGATVQVIPHVTDAIKEFITADLSDEDFVLCEIGGTVGDIESLPFLEAIRQLGNELGRERVCFVHLTLVPWIASAGELKTKPTQHSAKELLGLGIQPDILLCRCERPIPDGARKKIALFCNLRESRVIPAIDVDTIYAVPGSYHAEGFDREVCAHFGLPAREPDLSRWNSIVDRIRRPEGEVNIAIVGKYTHLPDSYKSLAEAMTHGGIANNVRVKLDWINSEVFETESEAVQQL
;
A
#
# COMPACT_ATOMS: atom_id res chain seq x y z
N MET A 1 -3.55 11.51 -20.82
CA MET A 1 -4.27 10.26 -20.48
C MET A 1 -3.61 9.65 -19.27
N THR A 2 -4.43 9.25 -18.29
CA THR A 2 -3.99 8.65 -17.03
C THR A 2 -3.37 7.27 -17.24
N ARG A 3 -2.30 6.99 -16.49
CA ARG A 3 -1.61 5.70 -16.43
C ARG A 3 -1.95 5.00 -15.13
N PHE A 4 -2.05 3.68 -15.16
CA PHE A 4 -2.39 2.85 -14.02
C PHE A 4 -1.19 2.02 -13.58
N ILE A 5 -0.96 1.99 -12.27
CA ILE A 5 0.05 1.15 -11.66
C ILE A 5 -0.67 0.20 -10.71
N PHE A 6 -0.73 -1.08 -11.04
CA PHE A 6 -1.34 -2.10 -10.21
C PHE A 6 -0.29 -2.70 -9.28
N ILE A 7 -0.53 -2.62 -7.98
CA ILE A 7 0.41 -3.03 -6.94
C ILE A 7 -0.17 -4.26 -6.26
N THR A 8 0.49 -5.39 -6.44
CA THR A 8 0.11 -6.69 -5.87
C THR A 8 1.18 -7.14 -4.89
N GLY A 9 0.88 -8.10 -4.02
CA GLY A 9 1.89 -8.72 -3.16
C GLY A 9 1.76 -10.23 -3.12
N GLY A 10 2.86 -10.92 -2.82
CA GLY A 10 2.88 -12.36 -2.66
C GLY A 10 3.76 -12.81 -1.52
N VAL A 11 3.91 -14.13 -1.36
CA VAL A 11 4.63 -14.81 -0.27
C VAL A 11 3.94 -14.71 1.08
N VAL A 12 3.79 -13.51 1.64
CA VAL A 12 3.11 -13.26 2.93
C VAL A 12 2.39 -11.92 2.92
N SER A 13 1.38 -11.77 3.77
CA SER A 13 0.76 -10.47 4.06
C SER A 13 1.71 -9.56 4.85
N SER A 14 1.34 -8.29 5.01
CA SER A 14 2.08 -7.30 5.81
C SER A 14 3.52 -6.98 5.37
N LEU A 15 3.87 -7.21 4.10
CA LEU A 15 5.16 -6.80 3.51
C LEU A 15 5.31 -5.28 3.33
N GLY A 16 4.25 -4.50 3.58
CA GLY A 16 4.22 -3.05 3.37
C GLY A 16 3.80 -2.65 1.96
N LYS A 17 2.73 -3.26 1.41
CA LYS A 17 2.12 -2.84 0.13
C LYS A 17 1.65 -1.38 0.20
N GLY A 18 0.88 -1.01 1.22
CA GLY A 18 0.43 0.37 1.46
C GLY A 18 1.57 1.37 1.44
N LEU A 19 2.61 1.08 2.21
CA LEU A 19 3.82 1.90 2.29
C LEU A 19 4.57 1.99 0.95
N CYS A 20 4.64 0.90 0.18
CA CYS A 20 5.19 0.91 -1.17
C CYS A 20 4.39 1.82 -2.12
N SER A 21 3.06 1.65 -2.13
CA SER A 21 2.14 2.45 -2.93
C SER A 21 2.31 3.94 -2.63
N ALA A 22 2.29 4.29 -1.34
CA ALA A 22 2.47 5.65 -0.84
C ALA A 22 3.83 6.25 -1.22
N ALA A 23 4.92 5.49 -1.02
CA ALA A 23 6.27 5.94 -1.36
C ALA A 23 6.46 6.17 -2.86
N LEU A 24 5.94 5.27 -3.71
CA LEU A 24 5.97 5.48 -5.16
C LEU A 24 5.15 6.72 -5.57
N GLY A 25 3.96 6.91 -4.97
CA GLY A 25 3.15 8.09 -5.19
C GLY A 25 3.91 9.38 -4.86
N ALA A 26 4.58 9.42 -3.71
CA ALA A 26 5.39 10.57 -3.29
C ALA A 26 6.58 10.81 -4.23
N LEU A 27 7.24 9.76 -4.72
CA LEU A 27 8.34 9.89 -5.70
C LEU A 27 7.85 10.43 -7.04
N LEU A 28 6.69 9.97 -7.53
CA LEU A 28 6.10 10.48 -8.76
C LEU A 28 5.68 11.95 -8.62
N GLN A 29 5.13 12.35 -7.47
CA GLN A 29 4.85 13.76 -7.18
C GLN A 29 6.11 14.62 -7.11
N ALA A 30 7.18 14.11 -6.50
CA ALA A 30 8.48 14.79 -6.47
C ALA A 30 9.09 15.00 -7.87
N ARG A 31 8.65 14.22 -8.87
CA ARG A 31 8.97 14.40 -10.30
C ARG A 31 8.01 15.33 -11.05
N GLY A 32 6.98 15.84 -10.36
CA GLY A 32 5.99 16.79 -10.89
C GLY A 32 4.74 16.16 -11.50
N PHE A 33 4.45 14.89 -11.21
CA PHE A 33 3.23 14.22 -11.69
C PHE A 33 2.09 14.32 -10.69
N LYS A 34 0.85 14.39 -11.20
CA LYS A 34 -0.37 14.26 -10.39
C LYS A 34 -0.69 12.80 -10.15
N VAL A 35 -0.80 12.41 -8.88
CA VAL A 35 -1.08 11.02 -8.47
C VAL A 35 -2.38 10.93 -7.69
N ARG A 36 -3.08 9.81 -7.83
CA ARG A 36 -4.15 9.38 -6.95
C ARG A 36 -3.94 7.91 -6.60
N LEU A 37 -4.23 7.54 -5.36
CA LEU A 37 -4.06 6.17 -4.87
C LEU A 37 -5.42 5.58 -4.59
N ARG A 38 -5.57 4.28 -4.87
CA ARG A 38 -6.77 3.50 -4.57
C ARG A 38 -6.42 2.21 -3.86
N LYS A 39 -7.30 1.78 -2.95
CA LYS A 39 -7.23 0.50 -2.25
C LYS A 39 -8.40 -0.39 -2.67
N LEU A 40 -8.09 -1.65 -3.00
CA LEU A 40 -9.08 -2.70 -3.25
C LEU A 40 -8.93 -3.77 -2.16
N ASP A 41 -9.89 -3.86 -1.26
CA ASP A 41 -9.87 -4.74 -0.10
C ASP A 41 -10.68 -6.02 -0.34
N PRO A 42 -10.08 -7.21 -0.14
CA PRO A 42 -10.75 -8.47 -0.48
C PRO A 42 -11.80 -8.92 0.54
N TYR A 43 -11.94 -8.23 1.67
CA TYR A 43 -12.91 -8.59 2.70
C TYR A 43 -14.36 -8.26 2.32
N LEU A 44 -15.31 -8.98 2.96
CA LEU A 44 -16.75 -8.90 2.67
C LEU A 44 -17.49 -7.79 3.41
N ASN A 45 -16.91 -7.19 4.45
CA ASN A 45 -17.49 -6.00 5.08
C ASN A 45 -17.63 -4.89 4.01
N VAL A 46 -18.80 -4.25 3.95
CA VAL A 46 -19.05 -3.18 2.96
C VAL A 46 -18.16 -1.96 3.22
N ASP A 47 -17.90 -1.72 4.50
CA ASP A 47 -16.99 -0.75 5.08
C ASP A 47 -16.35 -1.39 6.34
N PRO A 48 -15.23 -0.86 6.85
CA PRO A 48 -14.60 -1.42 8.04
C PRO A 48 -15.26 -0.98 9.36
N GLY A 49 -16.36 -0.20 9.33
CA GLY A 49 -17.01 0.34 10.54
C GLY A 49 -17.59 -0.75 11.46
N THR A 50 -17.79 -1.95 10.92
CA THR A 50 -18.24 -3.15 11.67
C THR A 50 -17.11 -4.04 12.17
N MET A 51 -15.85 -3.69 11.87
CA MET A 51 -14.67 -4.47 12.24
C MET A 51 -14.14 -4.03 13.61
N SER A 52 -13.57 -4.99 14.34
CA SER A 52 -12.92 -4.68 15.61
C SER A 52 -11.59 -3.95 15.36
N PRO A 53 -11.33 -2.80 16.02
CA PRO A 53 -10.05 -2.12 15.92
C PRO A 53 -8.86 -2.98 16.34
N TYR A 54 -9.06 -4.01 17.18
CA TYR A 54 -8.03 -4.96 17.58
C TYR A 54 -7.61 -5.94 16.48
N GLN A 55 -8.42 -6.08 15.43
CA GLN A 55 -8.15 -7.04 14.36
C GLN A 55 -7.69 -6.34 13.08
N HIS A 56 -8.19 -5.13 12.84
CA HIS A 56 -8.01 -4.43 11.57
C HIS A 56 -7.38 -3.04 11.70
N GLY A 57 -7.01 -2.63 12.92
CA GLY A 57 -6.54 -1.28 13.18
C GLY A 57 -7.66 -0.24 13.14
N GLU A 58 -7.30 1.03 13.04
CA GLU A 58 -8.26 2.12 13.00
C GLU A 58 -9.13 2.11 11.74
N VAL A 59 -10.33 2.70 11.84
CA VAL A 59 -11.13 3.10 10.68
C VAL A 59 -10.72 4.51 10.28
N PHE A 60 -10.24 4.68 9.05
CA PHE A 60 -9.90 5.99 8.52
C PHE A 60 -11.14 6.66 7.91
N VAL A 61 -11.36 7.93 8.24
CA VAL A 61 -12.52 8.69 7.76
C VAL A 61 -12.07 9.79 6.80
N THR A 62 -12.57 9.76 5.57
CA THR A 62 -12.26 10.76 4.54
C THR A 62 -13.08 12.04 4.73
N ASP A 63 -12.64 13.15 4.13
CA ASP A 63 -13.33 14.46 4.18
C ASP A 63 -14.78 14.40 3.64
N ASP A 64 -15.05 13.52 2.68
CA ASP A 64 -16.40 13.30 2.13
C ASP A 64 -17.25 12.30 2.95
N GLY A 65 -16.75 11.85 4.11
CA GLY A 65 -17.46 11.03 5.10
C GLY A 65 -17.54 9.56 4.73
N ALA A 66 -16.47 8.98 4.17
CA ALA A 66 -16.34 7.53 3.98
C ALA A 66 -15.61 6.91 5.18
N GLU A 67 -16.10 5.79 5.68
CA GLU A 67 -15.34 4.91 6.58
C GLU A 67 -14.53 3.93 5.73
N THR A 68 -13.22 3.90 5.91
CA THR A 68 -12.28 3.21 5.02
C THR A 68 -11.15 2.54 5.78
N ASP A 69 -10.41 1.68 5.08
CA ASP A 69 -9.21 1.03 5.62
C ASP A 69 -8.12 2.07 5.96
N LEU A 70 -7.30 1.74 6.96
CA LEU A 70 -6.22 2.61 7.47
C LEU A 70 -5.18 2.99 6.41
N ASP A 71 -5.05 2.21 5.33
CA ASP A 71 -4.09 2.49 4.26
C ASP A 71 -4.42 3.80 3.52
N LEU A 72 -5.68 4.23 3.48
CA LEU A 72 -6.02 5.53 2.88
C LEU A 72 -5.37 6.69 3.65
N GLY A 73 -5.33 6.60 4.99
CA GLY A 73 -4.59 7.56 5.81
C GLY A 73 -3.10 7.56 5.51
N HIS A 74 -2.51 6.39 5.21
CA HIS A 74 -1.12 6.30 4.78
C HIS A 74 -0.88 7.01 3.45
N TYR A 75 -1.80 6.85 2.48
CA TYR A 75 -1.70 7.53 1.20
C TYR A 75 -1.77 9.04 1.38
N GLU A 76 -2.80 9.54 2.08
CA GLU A 76 -2.96 10.97 2.32
C GLU A 76 -1.73 11.59 3.01
N ARG A 77 -1.18 10.93 4.03
CA ARG A 77 0.01 11.42 4.74
C ARG A 77 1.24 11.55 3.84
N TYR A 78 1.43 10.64 2.89
CA TYR A 78 2.58 10.64 1.99
C TYR A 78 2.42 11.60 0.83
N VAL A 79 1.23 11.62 0.20
CA VAL A 79 1.02 12.37 -1.05
C VAL A 79 0.36 13.72 -0.83
N GLY A 80 -0.21 14.00 0.34
CA GLY A 80 -0.90 15.24 0.66
C GLY A 80 -2.13 15.51 -0.22
N VAL A 81 -2.73 14.45 -0.78
CA VAL A 81 -3.95 14.51 -1.58
C VAL A 81 -5.05 13.84 -0.78
N ALA A 82 -6.13 14.57 -0.49
CA ALA A 82 -7.29 14.03 0.21
C ALA A 82 -7.91 12.87 -0.59
N ALA A 83 -8.08 11.75 0.10
CA ALA A 83 -8.76 10.55 -0.37
C ALA A 83 -10.27 10.79 -0.39
N ARG A 84 -10.94 10.04 -1.26
CA ARG A 84 -12.37 10.13 -1.50
C ARG A 84 -13.04 8.78 -1.30
N LYS A 85 -14.37 8.77 -1.21
CA LYS A 85 -15.20 7.55 -1.32
C LYS A 85 -14.84 6.68 -2.53
N SER A 86 -14.42 7.32 -3.61
CA SER A 86 -13.99 6.68 -4.86
C SER A 86 -12.61 6.03 -4.81
N ASP A 87 -11.88 6.12 -3.69
CA ASP A 87 -10.49 5.66 -3.57
C ASP A 87 -10.33 4.39 -2.73
N SER A 88 -11.37 3.90 -2.06
CA SER A 88 -11.38 2.59 -1.42
C SER A 88 -12.59 1.80 -1.89
N VAL A 89 -12.44 0.50 -2.11
CA VAL A 89 -13.54 -0.44 -2.36
C VAL A 89 -13.27 -1.77 -1.68
N THR A 90 -14.34 -2.48 -1.32
CA THR A 90 -14.28 -3.82 -0.72
C THR A 90 -15.00 -4.84 -1.60
N THR A 91 -14.68 -6.12 -1.46
CA THR A 91 -15.46 -7.21 -2.07
C THR A 91 -16.93 -7.10 -1.67
N GLY A 92 -17.20 -6.83 -0.39
CA GLY A 92 -18.56 -6.61 0.13
C GLY A 92 -19.34 -5.57 -0.68
N ARG A 93 -18.73 -4.41 -0.92
CA ARG A 93 -19.37 -3.31 -1.65
C ARG A 93 -19.58 -3.63 -3.14
N ILE A 94 -18.61 -4.29 -3.78
CA ILE A 94 -18.75 -4.72 -5.18
C ILE A 94 -19.90 -5.71 -5.32
N TYR A 95 -19.91 -6.77 -4.52
CA TYR A 95 -20.94 -7.81 -4.61
C TYR A 95 -22.31 -7.27 -4.25
N SER A 96 -22.42 -6.45 -3.20
CA SER A 96 -23.68 -5.76 -2.84
C SER A 96 -24.21 -4.94 -4.01
N THR A 97 -23.34 -4.19 -4.69
CA THR A 97 -23.71 -3.38 -5.87
C THR A 97 -24.21 -4.24 -7.02
N VAL A 98 -23.46 -5.28 -7.39
CA VAL A 98 -23.83 -6.20 -8.49
C VAL A 98 -25.16 -6.91 -8.19
N ILE A 99 -25.34 -7.43 -6.98
CA ILE A 99 -26.59 -8.08 -6.55
C ILE A 99 -27.76 -7.08 -6.58
N ALA A 100 -27.55 -5.84 -6.13
CA ALA A 100 -28.59 -4.82 -6.15
C ALA A 100 -29.00 -4.43 -7.59
N ARG A 101 -28.04 -4.29 -8.52
CA ARG A 101 -28.31 -4.07 -9.96
C ARG A 101 -29.13 -5.22 -10.54
N GLU A 102 -28.77 -6.45 -10.18
CA GLU A 102 -29.47 -7.67 -10.61
C GLU A 102 -30.93 -7.69 -10.12
N ARG A 103 -31.18 -7.42 -8.83
CA ARG A 103 -32.54 -7.36 -8.27
C ARG A 103 -33.41 -6.26 -8.87
N ARG A 104 -32.81 -5.20 -9.42
CA ARG A 104 -33.53 -4.15 -10.17
C ARG A 104 -33.79 -4.49 -11.64
N GLY A 105 -33.34 -5.67 -12.10
CA GLY A 105 -33.53 -6.11 -13.48
C GLY A 105 -32.58 -5.45 -14.48
N GLU A 106 -31.49 -4.81 -14.03
CA GLU A 106 -30.55 -4.08 -14.90
C GLU A 106 -29.79 -5.00 -15.87
N TYR A 107 -29.67 -6.29 -15.54
CA TYR A 107 -29.07 -7.31 -16.42
C TYR A 107 -30.08 -8.00 -17.35
N LEU A 108 -31.32 -7.48 -17.45
CA LEU A 108 -32.33 -7.90 -18.44
C LEU A 108 -32.63 -9.41 -18.47
N GLY A 109 -32.58 -10.06 -17.30
CA GLY A 109 -32.84 -11.50 -17.15
C GLY A 109 -31.68 -12.41 -17.53
N ALA A 110 -30.50 -11.85 -17.88
CA ALA A 110 -29.30 -12.63 -18.10
C ALA A 110 -28.73 -13.20 -16.80
N THR A 111 -27.97 -14.30 -16.91
CA THR A 111 -27.26 -14.88 -15.76
C THR A 111 -26.12 -13.96 -15.31
N VAL A 112 -26.15 -13.55 -14.04
CA VAL A 112 -25.07 -12.78 -13.42
C VAL A 112 -23.98 -13.71 -12.91
N GLN A 113 -22.73 -13.35 -13.19
CA GLN A 113 -21.53 -14.16 -13.00
C GLN A 113 -20.37 -13.29 -12.51
N VAL A 114 -19.34 -13.90 -11.91
CA VAL A 114 -18.12 -13.17 -11.51
C VAL A 114 -17.46 -12.50 -12.72
N ILE A 115 -17.30 -13.25 -13.81
CA ILE A 115 -16.87 -12.71 -15.09
C ILE A 115 -18.09 -12.72 -16.04
N PRO A 116 -18.50 -11.60 -16.64
CA PRO A 116 -17.83 -10.29 -16.57
C PRO A 116 -18.34 -9.38 -15.44
N HIS A 117 -19.52 -9.63 -14.86
CA HIS A 117 -20.25 -8.63 -14.06
C HIS A 117 -19.51 -8.11 -12.81
N VAL A 118 -18.88 -8.98 -12.02
CA VAL A 118 -18.09 -8.55 -10.84
C VAL A 118 -16.79 -7.88 -11.28
N THR A 119 -16.11 -8.47 -12.26
CA THR A 119 -14.88 -7.88 -12.80
C THR A 119 -15.13 -6.51 -13.44
N ASP A 120 -16.24 -6.32 -14.16
CA ASP A 120 -16.64 -5.05 -14.76
C ASP A 120 -16.95 -4.01 -13.68
N ALA A 121 -17.64 -4.37 -12.59
CA ALA A 121 -17.86 -3.46 -11.47
C ALA A 121 -16.53 -3.01 -10.81
N ILE A 122 -15.54 -3.91 -10.74
CA ILE A 122 -14.18 -3.57 -10.26
C ILE A 122 -13.49 -2.62 -11.26
N LYS A 123 -13.58 -2.90 -12.57
CA LYS A 123 -12.99 -2.03 -13.61
C LYS A 123 -13.63 -0.65 -13.65
N GLU A 124 -14.95 -0.57 -13.51
CA GLU A 124 -15.72 0.66 -13.34
C GLU A 124 -15.17 1.45 -12.15
N PHE A 125 -15.01 0.81 -10.98
CA PHE A 125 -14.41 1.46 -9.81
C PHE A 125 -12.99 1.98 -10.06
N ILE A 126 -12.11 1.18 -10.69
CA ILE A 126 -10.71 1.57 -10.94
C ILE A 126 -10.61 2.78 -11.88
N THR A 127 -11.57 2.94 -12.80
CA THR A 127 -11.53 3.97 -13.85
C THR A 127 -12.47 5.16 -13.60
N ALA A 128 -13.33 5.08 -12.58
CA ALA A 128 -14.27 6.15 -12.21
C ALA A 128 -13.56 7.39 -11.64
N ASP A 129 -14.26 8.53 -11.68
CA ASP A 129 -13.89 9.79 -11.00
C ASP A 129 -12.47 10.29 -11.27
N LEU A 130 -11.97 10.05 -12.48
CA LEU A 130 -10.68 10.57 -12.95
C LEU A 130 -10.87 11.93 -13.61
N SER A 131 -9.93 12.83 -13.33
CA SER A 131 -9.89 14.20 -13.81
C SER A 131 -8.61 14.44 -14.62
N ASP A 132 -7.62 15.09 -14.02
CA ASP A 132 -6.35 15.43 -14.64
C ASP A 132 -5.16 14.68 -14.02
N GLU A 133 -5.42 13.57 -13.32
CA GLU A 133 -4.39 12.69 -12.77
C GLU A 133 -3.51 12.07 -13.87
N ASP A 134 -2.19 12.17 -13.71
CA ASP A 134 -1.21 11.51 -14.57
C ASP A 134 -1.11 10.02 -14.24
N PHE A 135 -1.18 9.68 -12.96
CA PHE A 135 -1.07 8.31 -12.44
C PHE A 135 -2.17 7.98 -11.44
N VAL A 136 -2.71 6.77 -11.57
CA VAL A 136 -3.53 6.11 -10.55
C VAL A 136 -2.82 4.86 -10.09
N LEU A 137 -2.49 4.79 -8.80
CA LEU A 137 -1.86 3.64 -8.19
C LEU A 137 -2.94 2.84 -7.48
N CYS A 138 -3.20 1.61 -7.91
CA CYS A 138 -4.21 0.73 -7.34
C CYS A 138 -3.51 -0.38 -6.56
N GLU A 139 -3.61 -0.32 -5.24
CA GLU A 139 -3.21 -1.42 -4.38
C GLU A 139 -4.29 -2.50 -4.34
N ILE A 140 -3.86 -3.74 -4.63
CA ILE A 140 -4.69 -4.92 -4.50
C ILE A 140 -4.37 -5.59 -3.17
N GLY A 141 -5.35 -5.56 -2.27
CA GLY A 141 -5.30 -6.24 -0.98
C GLY A 141 -5.24 -7.77 -1.12
N GLY A 142 -4.91 -8.42 -0.01
CA GLY A 142 -4.65 -9.87 0.03
C GLY A 142 -3.27 -10.25 -0.50
N THR A 143 -3.08 -11.54 -0.74
CA THR A 143 -1.84 -12.14 -1.25
C THR A 143 -2.14 -12.90 -2.53
N VAL A 144 -1.32 -12.73 -3.57
CA VAL A 144 -1.45 -13.52 -4.80
C VAL A 144 -1.33 -15.01 -4.47
N GLY A 145 -2.33 -15.78 -4.88
CA GLY A 145 -2.51 -17.18 -4.51
C GLY A 145 -3.74 -17.41 -3.62
N ASP A 146 -4.22 -16.37 -2.92
CA ASP A 146 -5.43 -16.45 -2.11
C ASP A 146 -6.70 -16.31 -2.98
N ILE A 147 -7.74 -17.07 -2.61
CA ILE A 147 -9.03 -17.11 -3.33
C ILE A 147 -9.70 -15.72 -3.36
N GLU A 148 -9.59 -14.98 -2.26
CA GLU A 148 -10.28 -13.71 -2.05
C GLU A 148 -9.84 -12.60 -3.04
N SER A 149 -8.61 -12.66 -3.55
CA SER A 149 -8.07 -11.66 -4.48
C SER A 149 -8.34 -12.01 -5.95
N LEU A 150 -8.84 -13.21 -6.28
CA LEU A 150 -8.98 -13.67 -7.67
C LEU A 150 -9.83 -12.73 -8.54
N PRO A 151 -11.00 -12.21 -8.10
CA PRO A 151 -11.78 -11.29 -8.91
C PRO A 151 -11.04 -9.98 -9.20
N PHE A 152 -10.27 -9.44 -8.25
CA PHE A 152 -9.47 -8.24 -8.46
C PHE A 152 -8.32 -8.48 -9.43
N LEU A 153 -7.60 -9.60 -9.29
CA LEU A 153 -6.51 -9.97 -10.18
C LEU A 153 -7.02 -10.15 -11.62
N GLU A 154 -8.16 -10.81 -11.80
CA GLU A 154 -8.78 -10.94 -13.13
C GLU A 154 -9.20 -9.58 -13.70
N ALA A 155 -9.78 -8.69 -12.89
CA ALA A 155 -10.18 -7.35 -13.35
C ALA A 155 -8.99 -6.50 -13.81
N ILE A 156 -7.88 -6.48 -13.07
CA ILE A 156 -6.67 -5.72 -13.48
C ILE A 156 -5.98 -6.36 -14.68
N ARG A 157 -6.08 -7.69 -14.85
CA ARG A 157 -5.57 -8.39 -16.05
C ARG A 157 -6.38 -7.98 -17.28
N GLN A 158 -7.71 -7.95 -17.18
CA GLN A 158 -8.58 -7.46 -18.25
C GLN A 158 -8.29 -5.98 -18.58
N LEU A 159 -8.18 -5.10 -17.58
CA LEU A 159 -7.79 -3.71 -17.80
C LEU A 159 -6.41 -3.57 -18.44
N GLY A 160 -5.44 -4.40 -18.04
CA GLY A 160 -4.13 -4.47 -18.68
C GLY A 160 -4.22 -4.72 -20.18
N ASN A 161 -5.10 -5.64 -20.58
CA ASN A 161 -5.34 -5.95 -22.00
C ASN A 161 -6.10 -4.83 -22.72
N GLU A 162 -7.09 -4.22 -22.09
CA GLU A 162 -7.92 -3.16 -22.68
C GLU A 162 -7.15 -1.84 -22.85
N LEU A 163 -6.32 -1.48 -21.87
CA LEU A 163 -5.63 -0.20 -21.81
C LEU A 163 -4.23 -0.21 -22.44
N GLY A 164 -3.63 -1.38 -22.60
CA GLY A 164 -2.30 -1.55 -23.17
C GLY A 164 -1.14 -1.29 -22.21
N ARG A 165 0.04 -1.79 -22.57
CA ARG A 165 1.28 -1.73 -21.78
C ARG A 165 1.78 -0.30 -21.57
N GLU A 166 1.47 0.59 -22.51
CA GLU A 166 1.81 2.01 -22.46
C GLU A 166 0.99 2.80 -21.43
N ARG A 167 -0.09 2.21 -20.91
CA ARG A 167 -0.95 2.80 -19.87
C ARG A 167 -1.01 1.98 -18.58
N VAL A 168 -0.49 0.76 -18.56
CA VAL A 168 -0.52 -0.12 -17.38
C VAL A 168 0.87 -0.61 -17.00
N CYS A 169 1.21 -0.55 -15.72
CA CYS A 169 2.41 -1.15 -15.12
C CYS A 169 2.02 -2.05 -13.95
N PHE A 170 2.50 -3.28 -13.94
CA PHE A 170 2.31 -4.21 -12.82
C PHE A 170 3.54 -4.20 -11.91
N VAL A 171 3.37 -3.73 -10.67
CA VAL A 171 4.38 -3.83 -9.60
C VAL A 171 3.97 -4.97 -8.67
N HIS A 172 4.89 -5.90 -8.43
CA HIS A 172 4.65 -7.03 -7.53
C HIS A 172 5.63 -7.04 -6.37
N LEU A 173 5.10 -6.87 -5.16
CA LEU A 173 5.84 -6.89 -3.90
C LEU A 173 6.04 -8.33 -3.44
N THR A 174 7.26 -8.66 -3.01
CA THR A 174 7.64 -10.01 -2.61
C THR A 174 8.62 -9.98 -1.45
N LEU A 175 8.93 -11.15 -0.87
CA LEU A 175 9.88 -11.31 0.24
C LEU A 175 11.08 -12.13 -0.20
N VAL A 176 12.27 -11.61 0.08
CA VAL A 176 13.55 -12.32 -0.03
C VAL A 176 14.06 -12.56 1.40
N PRO A 177 13.68 -13.68 2.04
CA PRO A 177 13.97 -13.89 3.45
C PRO A 177 15.43 -14.30 3.67
N TRP A 178 15.99 -13.88 4.80
CA TRP A 178 17.25 -14.38 5.33
C TRP A 178 17.03 -15.67 6.11
N ILE A 179 17.83 -16.70 5.82
CA ILE A 179 17.79 -17.96 6.57
C ILE A 179 19.06 -18.06 7.41
N ALA A 180 18.93 -17.75 8.71
CA ALA A 180 20.07 -17.69 9.63
C ALA A 180 20.87 -19.00 9.69
N SER A 181 20.20 -20.15 9.67
CA SER A 181 20.87 -21.46 9.66
C SER A 181 21.69 -21.75 8.40
N ALA A 182 21.36 -21.11 7.28
CA ALA A 182 22.06 -21.25 6.02
C ALA A 182 23.01 -20.08 5.71
N GLY A 183 22.91 -18.98 6.46
CA GLY A 183 23.73 -17.78 6.24
C GLY A 183 23.50 -17.12 4.88
N GLU A 184 22.31 -17.27 4.27
CA GLU A 184 22.02 -16.69 2.95
C GLU A 184 20.58 -16.21 2.78
N LEU A 185 20.41 -15.23 1.88
CA LEU A 185 19.11 -14.79 1.37
C LEU A 185 18.56 -15.82 0.38
N LYS A 186 17.27 -16.15 0.48
CA LYS A 186 16.62 -17.12 -0.42
C LYS A 186 15.76 -16.42 -1.46
N THR A 187 16.09 -16.61 -2.73
CA THR A 187 15.35 -16.03 -3.87
C THR A 187 14.11 -16.82 -4.29
N LYS A 188 13.95 -18.06 -3.80
CA LYS A 188 12.90 -18.99 -4.28
C LYS A 188 11.47 -18.51 -3.99
N PRO A 189 11.16 -17.94 -2.80
CA PRO A 189 9.83 -17.40 -2.54
C PRO A 189 9.40 -16.37 -3.60
N THR A 190 10.30 -15.44 -3.96
CA THR A 190 10.07 -14.49 -5.05
C THR A 190 9.81 -15.15 -6.40
N GLN A 191 10.59 -16.17 -6.75
CA GLN A 191 10.43 -16.89 -8.02
C GLN A 191 9.06 -17.57 -8.12
N HIS A 192 8.62 -18.20 -7.03
CA HIS A 192 7.32 -18.87 -6.98
C HIS A 192 6.17 -17.85 -6.99
N SER A 193 6.32 -16.74 -6.25
CA SER A 193 5.36 -15.63 -6.21
C SER A 193 5.13 -15.02 -7.59
N ALA A 194 6.21 -14.73 -8.33
CA ALA A 194 6.11 -14.20 -9.68
C ALA A 194 5.48 -15.22 -10.66
N LYS A 195 5.79 -16.52 -10.49
CA LYS A 195 5.19 -17.59 -11.29
C LYS A 195 3.69 -17.72 -11.02
N GLU A 196 3.26 -17.57 -9.77
CA GLU A 196 1.84 -17.63 -9.40
C GLU A 196 1.06 -16.48 -10.06
N LEU A 197 1.58 -15.26 -9.98
CA LEU A 197 0.99 -14.10 -10.66
C LEU A 197 0.92 -14.31 -12.19
N LEU A 198 1.99 -14.86 -12.78
CA LEU A 198 2.03 -15.19 -14.20
C LEU A 198 1.02 -16.29 -14.58
N GLY A 199 0.78 -17.26 -13.69
CA GLY A 199 -0.23 -18.31 -13.86
C GLY A 199 -1.65 -17.75 -13.99
N LEU A 200 -1.89 -16.57 -13.41
CA LEU A 200 -3.13 -15.80 -13.55
C LEU A 200 -3.13 -14.88 -14.78
N GLY A 201 -2.11 -14.97 -15.64
CA GLY A 201 -1.99 -14.18 -16.87
C GLY A 201 -1.45 -12.76 -16.66
N ILE A 202 -0.86 -12.45 -15.51
CA ILE A 202 -0.25 -11.15 -15.22
C ILE A 202 1.27 -11.31 -15.16
N GLN A 203 1.98 -10.73 -16.13
CA GLN A 203 3.42 -10.61 -16.07
C GLN A 203 3.77 -9.37 -15.22
N PRO A 204 4.47 -9.50 -14.08
CA PRO A 204 4.96 -8.32 -13.38
C PRO A 204 5.92 -7.55 -14.29
N ASP A 205 5.85 -6.22 -14.25
CA ASP A 205 6.80 -5.35 -14.93
C ASP A 205 7.99 -5.00 -14.02
N ILE A 206 7.73 -4.87 -12.72
CA ILE A 206 8.72 -4.54 -11.69
C ILE A 206 8.48 -5.46 -10.48
N LEU A 207 9.55 -6.01 -9.94
CA LEU A 207 9.54 -6.70 -8.65
C LEU A 207 10.14 -5.79 -7.59
N LEU A 208 9.41 -5.61 -6.50
CA LEU A 208 9.91 -4.93 -5.32
C LEU A 208 10.16 -5.97 -4.22
N CYS A 209 11.44 -6.22 -3.92
CA CYS A 209 11.92 -7.33 -3.13
C CYS A 209 12.22 -6.90 -1.69
N ARG A 210 11.25 -7.09 -0.78
CA ARG A 210 11.42 -6.80 0.64
C ARG A 210 12.48 -7.72 1.24
N CYS A 211 13.39 -7.14 2.01
CA CYS A 211 14.53 -7.84 2.59
C CYS A 211 15.07 -7.10 3.83
N GLU A 212 15.60 -7.86 4.79
CA GLU A 212 16.26 -7.29 5.99
C GLU A 212 17.73 -6.93 5.72
N ARG A 213 18.30 -7.39 4.61
CA ARG A 213 19.73 -7.25 4.26
C ARG A 213 19.89 -6.92 2.78
N PRO A 214 20.99 -6.23 2.39
CA PRO A 214 21.28 -5.96 0.99
C PRO A 214 21.27 -7.25 0.16
N ILE A 215 20.55 -7.23 -0.97
CA ILE A 215 20.48 -8.36 -1.90
C ILE A 215 21.77 -8.39 -2.73
N PRO A 216 22.61 -9.45 -2.66
CA PRO A 216 23.80 -9.54 -3.48
C PRO A 216 23.46 -9.55 -4.99
N ASP A 217 24.32 -8.96 -5.82
CA ASP A 217 24.13 -8.88 -7.28
C ASP A 217 23.82 -10.23 -7.92
N GLY A 218 24.51 -11.31 -7.48
CA GLY A 218 24.25 -12.66 -7.98
C GLY A 218 22.83 -13.14 -7.69
N ALA A 219 22.28 -12.80 -6.53
CA ALA A 219 20.89 -13.12 -6.17
C ALA A 219 19.90 -12.23 -6.96
N ARG A 220 20.20 -10.94 -7.15
CA ARG A 220 19.40 -10.01 -7.96
C ARG A 220 19.31 -10.47 -9.42
N LYS A 221 20.45 -10.80 -10.04
CA LYS A 221 20.54 -11.39 -11.40
C LYS A 221 19.76 -12.68 -11.53
N LYS A 222 19.84 -13.53 -10.51
CA LYS A 222 19.09 -14.78 -10.47
C LYS A 222 17.58 -14.52 -10.43
N ILE A 223 17.09 -13.61 -9.57
CA ILE A 223 15.67 -13.25 -9.55
C ILE A 223 15.24 -12.73 -10.92
N ALA A 224 16.00 -11.81 -11.51
CA ALA A 224 15.70 -11.24 -12.82
C ALA A 224 15.55 -12.32 -13.90
N LEU A 225 16.53 -13.24 -13.98
CA LEU A 225 16.52 -14.35 -14.93
C LEU A 225 15.30 -15.27 -14.74
N PHE A 226 15.03 -15.71 -13.51
CA PHE A 226 13.95 -16.66 -13.23
C PHE A 226 12.55 -16.04 -13.36
N CYS A 227 12.42 -14.73 -13.18
CA CYS A 227 11.14 -14.02 -13.29
C CYS A 227 10.94 -13.34 -14.66
N ASN A 228 11.84 -13.58 -15.62
CA ASN A 228 11.82 -13.00 -16.97
C ASN A 228 11.80 -11.46 -16.96
N LEU A 229 12.66 -10.85 -16.15
CA LEU A 229 12.79 -9.40 -16.00
C LEU A 229 14.22 -8.92 -16.25
N ARG A 230 14.35 -7.62 -16.55
CA ARG A 230 15.65 -6.94 -16.51
C ARG A 230 16.11 -6.82 -15.06
N GLU A 231 17.41 -6.89 -14.83
CA GLU A 231 18.00 -6.77 -13.49
C GLU A 231 17.64 -5.46 -12.80
N SER A 232 17.56 -4.36 -13.56
CA SER A 232 17.18 -3.04 -13.05
C SER A 232 15.74 -3.01 -12.52
N ARG A 233 14.86 -3.92 -12.97
CA ARG A 233 13.45 -4.04 -12.55
C ARG A 233 13.25 -4.96 -11.34
N VAL A 234 14.33 -5.53 -10.82
CA VAL A 234 14.34 -6.20 -9.51
C VAL A 234 14.86 -5.18 -8.52
N ILE A 235 13.95 -4.50 -7.82
CA ILE A 235 14.23 -3.39 -6.91
C ILE A 235 14.35 -3.95 -5.48
N PRO A 236 15.53 -3.84 -4.83
CA PRO A 236 15.64 -4.12 -3.41
C PRO A 236 14.79 -3.14 -2.59
N ALA A 237 14.01 -3.67 -1.65
CA ALA A 237 13.27 -2.87 -0.67
C ALA A 237 13.76 -3.24 0.73
N ILE A 238 14.95 -2.75 1.07
CA ILE A 238 15.58 -3.03 2.35
C ILE A 238 14.80 -2.39 3.50
N ASP A 239 14.77 -3.05 4.65
CA ASP A 239 14.24 -2.47 5.88
C ASP A 239 14.98 -1.18 6.26
N VAL A 240 14.20 -0.19 6.69
CA VAL A 240 14.68 1.12 7.12
C VAL A 240 14.19 1.40 8.53
N ASP A 241 14.90 2.29 9.23
CA ASP A 241 14.61 2.70 10.61
C ASP A 241 13.34 3.54 10.75
N THR A 242 12.88 4.17 9.67
CA THR A 242 11.68 4.99 9.67
C THR A 242 10.97 4.96 8.33
N ILE A 243 9.63 4.95 8.35
CA ILE A 243 8.81 4.90 7.13
C ILE A 243 9.10 6.08 6.20
N TYR A 244 9.48 7.24 6.74
CA TYR A 244 9.76 8.44 5.95
C TYR A 244 11.09 8.35 5.18
N ALA A 245 11.95 7.36 5.48
CA ALA A 245 13.15 7.10 4.70
C ALA A 245 12.88 6.22 3.46
N VAL A 246 11.70 5.61 3.36
CA VAL A 246 11.34 4.70 2.27
C VAL A 246 11.39 5.35 0.88
N PRO A 247 10.85 6.57 0.65
CA PRO A 247 10.94 7.20 -0.67
C PRO A 247 12.40 7.36 -1.13
N GLY A 248 13.29 7.86 -0.26
CA GLY A 248 14.71 8.00 -0.57
C GLY A 248 15.40 6.65 -0.83
N SER A 249 15.11 5.64 0.01
CA SER A 249 15.63 4.27 -0.14
C SER A 249 15.24 3.65 -1.50
N TYR A 250 13.96 3.74 -1.87
CA TYR A 250 13.46 3.19 -3.13
C TYR A 250 13.96 3.94 -4.36
N HIS A 251 14.10 5.27 -4.25
CA HIS A 251 14.68 6.09 -5.31
C HIS A 251 16.15 5.74 -5.57
N ALA A 252 16.93 5.50 -4.51
CA ALA A 252 18.33 5.08 -4.63
C ALA A 252 18.46 3.80 -5.48
N GLU A 253 17.56 2.84 -5.27
CA GLU A 253 17.48 1.58 -6.04
C GLU A 253 16.83 1.73 -7.42
N GLY A 254 16.30 2.91 -7.76
CA GLY A 254 15.76 3.25 -9.08
C GLY A 254 14.32 2.84 -9.33
N PHE A 255 13.51 2.68 -8.29
CA PHE A 255 12.12 2.23 -8.43
C PHE A 255 11.28 3.15 -9.33
N ASP A 256 11.25 4.43 -8.99
CA ASP A 256 10.53 5.47 -9.72
C ASP A 256 11.12 5.70 -11.13
N ARG A 257 12.45 5.55 -11.29
CA ARG A 257 13.11 5.59 -12.61
C ARG A 257 12.61 4.48 -13.53
N GLU A 258 12.51 3.25 -13.05
CA GLU A 258 12.02 2.11 -13.84
C GLU A 258 10.53 2.24 -14.17
N VAL A 259 9.73 2.80 -13.26
CA VAL A 259 8.32 3.13 -13.54
C VAL A 259 8.23 4.17 -14.67
N CYS A 260 8.99 5.27 -14.60
CA CYS A 260 9.01 6.26 -15.68
C CYS A 260 9.51 5.66 -17.01
N ALA A 261 10.56 4.83 -16.95
CA ALA A 261 11.12 4.17 -18.14
C ALA A 261 10.13 3.19 -18.78
N HIS A 262 9.34 2.46 -17.99
CA HIS A 262 8.28 1.57 -18.50
C HIS A 262 7.26 2.34 -19.33
N PHE A 263 6.89 3.55 -18.91
CA PHE A 263 5.94 4.41 -19.62
C PHE A 263 6.57 5.33 -20.69
N GLY A 264 7.88 5.22 -20.93
CA GLY A 264 8.61 6.07 -21.88
C GLY A 264 8.62 7.56 -21.48
N LEU A 265 8.56 7.86 -20.19
CA LEU A 265 8.53 9.21 -19.65
C LEU A 265 9.93 9.79 -19.44
N PRO A 266 10.10 11.13 -19.53
CA PRO A 266 11.39 11.76 -19.30
C PRO A 266 11.87 11.59 -17.85
N ALA A 267 13.16 11.29 -17.67
CA ALA A 267 13.79 11.08 -16.38
C ALA A 267 14.12 12.40 -15.67
N ARG A 268 13.10 13.16 -15.25
CA ARG A 268 13.30 14.33 -14.36
C ARG A 268 13.61 13.85 -12.95
N GLU A 269 14.75 14.22 -12.38
CA GLU A 269 15.09 13.83 -11.00
C GLU A 269 14.07 14.37 -9.99
N PRO A 270 13.69 13.57 -8.96
CA PRO A 270 12.74 14.00 -7.95
C PRO A 270 13.38 14.97 -6.96
N ASP A 271 12.64 15.99 -6.56
CA ASP A 271 13.03 16.82 -5.41
C ASP A 271 12.68 16.11 -4.10
N LEU A 272 13.69 15.53 -3.46
CA LEU A 272 13.57 14.84 -2.16
C LEU A 272 13.97 15.70 -0.97
N SER A 273 14.20 17.00 -1.15
CA SER A 273 14.66 17.90 -0.08
C SER A 273 13.78 17.86 1.17
N ARG A 274 12.45 17.85 0.99
CA ARG A 274 11.47 17.74 2.08
C ARG A 274 11.58 16.41 2.83
N TRP A 275 11.69 15.30 2.11
CA TRP A 275 11.83 13.96 2.70
C TRP A 275 13.14 13.83 3.48
N ASN A 276 14.24 14.32 2.91
CA ASN A 276 15.54 14.33 3.58
C ASN A 276 15.48 15.16 4.87
N SER A 277 14.86 16.34 4.84
CA SER A 277 14.68 17.15 6.05
C SER A 277 13.82 16.45 7.11
N ILE A 278 12.77 15.72 6.74
CA ILE A 278 11.94 14.96 7.69
C ILE A 278 12.79 13.87 8.35
N VAL A 279 13.50 13.08 7.55
CA VAL A 279 14.37 11.99 8.03
C VAL A 279 15.45 12.53 8.96
N ASP A 280 16.07 13.65 8.63
CA ASP A 280 17.10 14.27 9.46
C ASP A 280 16.56 14.68 10.83
N ARG A 281 15.37 15.29 10.90
CA ARG A 281 14.74 15.69 12.18
C ARG A 281 14.35 14.49 13.05
N ILE A 282 13.95 13.38 12.44
CA ILE A 282 13.64 12.13 13.17
C ILE A 282 14.90 11.49 13.75
N ARG A 283 15.98 11.46 12.95
CA ARG A 283 17.25 10.84 13.34
C ARG A 283 18.07 11.71 14.28
N ARG A 284 17.90 13.03 14.25
CA ARG A 284 18.67 14.01 15.02
C ARG A 284 17.77 15.07 15.69
N PRO A 285 16.86 14.65 16.59
CA PRO A 285 16.03 15.59 17.33
C PRO A 285 16.88 16.41 18.32
N GLU A 286 16.47 17.64 18.61
CA GLU A 286 17.12 18.53 19.61
C GLU A 286 16.77 18.15 21.06
N GLY A 287 15.69 17.41 21.24
CA GLY A 287 15.24 16.97 22.55
C GLY A 287 14.18 15.89 22.43
N GLU A 288 13.58 15.55 23.57
CA GLU A 288 12.56 14.52 23.66
C GLU A 288 11.45 14.97 24.61
N VAL A 289 10.21 14.62 24.27
CA VAL A 289 9.03 14.82 25.12
C VAL A 289 8.29 13.50 25.27
N ASN A 290 7.89 13.19 26.50
CA ASN A 290 7.04 12.04 26.80
C ASN A 290 5.58 12.52 26.82
N ILE A 291 4.72 11.83 26.10
CA ILE A 291 3.28 12.12 26.05
C ILE A 291 2.53 10.83 26.37
N ALA A 292 1.76 10.85 27.45
CA ALA A 292 0.86 9.77 27.79
C ALA A 292 -0.41 9.83 26.93
N ILE A 293 -0.79 8.70 26.35
CA ILE A 293 -2.05 8.48 25.63
C ILE A 293 -2.87 7.47 26.40
N VAL A 294 -4.01 7.91 26.91
CA VAL A 294 -4.98 7.05 27.58
C VAL A 294 -5.97 6.52 26.55
N GLY A 295 -5.97 5.21 26.33
CA GLY A 295 -6.80 4.56 25.32
C GLY A 295 -7.38 3.24 25.81
N LYS A 296 -8.45 2.78 25.15
CA LYS A 296 -9.05 1.48 25.40
C LYS A 296 -8.30 0.35 24.68
N TYR A 297 -7.79 0.63 23.49
CA TYR A 297 -7.20 -0.35 22.56
C TYR A 297 -5.67 -0.28 22.50
N THR A 298 -4.98 -0.20 23.65
CA THR A 298 -3.53 0.11 23.68
C THR A 298 -2.61 -1.04 23.27
N HIS A 299 -3.12 -2.28 23.17
CA HIS A 299 -2.34 -3.45 22.81
C HIS A 299 -2.02 -3.58 21.31
N LEU A 300 -2.76 -2.86 20.44
CA LEU A 300 -2.50 -2.82 19.01
C LEU A 300 -2.20 -1.36 18.59
N PRO A 301 -0.93 -1.04 18.26
CA PRO A 301 -0.56 0.31 17.84
C PRO A 301 -1.37 0.84 16.65
N ASP A 302 -1.80 -0.05 15.76
CA ASP A 302 -2.55 0.32 14.56
C ASP A 302 -3.99 0.79 14.86
N SER A 303 -4.53 0.50 16.05
CA SER A 303 -5.85 1.02 16.48
C SER A 303 -5.87 2.54 16.67
N TYR A 304 -4.70 3.18 16.77
CA TYR A 304 -4.54 4.62 16.95
C TYR A 304 -3.49 5.20 16.00
N LYS A 305 -3.38 4.61 14.79
CA LYS A 305 -2.29 4.90 13.85
C LYS A 305 -2.21 6.37 13.48
N SER A 306 -3.33 6.98 13.09
CA SER A 306 -3.39 8.40 12.69
C SER A 306 -3.05 9.33 13.84
N LEU A 307 -3.45 9.00 15.08
CA LEU A 307 -3.10 9.78 16.26
C LEU A 307 -1.59 9.70 16.55
N ALA A 308 -0.99 8.51 16.47
CA ALA A 308 0.44 8.32 16.66
C ALA A 308 1.28 9.05 15.59
N GLU A 309 0.84 9.00 14.33
CA GLU A 309 1.47 9.72 13.21
C GLU A 309 1.34 11.24 13.37
N ALA A 310 0.17 11.75 13.80
CA ALA A 310 -0.02 13.17 14.06
C ALA A 310 0.91 13.69 15.16
N MET A 311 1.09 12.92 16.23
CA MET A 311 2.07 13.24 17.29
C MET A 311 3.50 13.24 16.77
N THR A 312 3.85 12.24 15.94
CA THR A 312 5.17 12.16 15.29
C THR A 312 5.41 13.39 14.39
N HIS A 313 4.42 13.80 13.61
CA HIS A 313 4.48 15.00 12.77
C HIS A 313 4.62 16.29 13.60
N GLY A 314 3.94 16.38 14.75
CA GLY A 314 4.12 17.46 15.71
C GLY A 314 5.57 17.52 16.24
N GLY A 315 6.15 16.37 16.56
CA GLY A 315 7.57 16.25 16.93
C GLY A 315 8.52 16.72 15.81
N ILE A 316 8.29 16.24 14.58
CA ILE A 316 9.08 16.65 13.40
C ILE A 316 9.01 18.16 13.18
N ALA A 317 7.84 18.78 13.30
CA ALA A 317 7.68 20.22 13.13
C ALA A 317 8.50 21.02 14.15
N ASN A 318 8.58 20.53 15.39
CA ASN A 318 9.29 21.17 16.49
C ASN A 318 10.74 20.67 16.70
N ASN A 319 11.22 19.78 15.83
CA ASN A 319 12.53 19.12 15.96
C ASN A 319 12.74 18.39 17.30
N VAL A 320 11.68 17.78 17.84
CA VAL A 320 11.69 17.04 19.11
C VAL A 320 11.17 15.62 18.87
N ARG A 321 11.78 14.63 19.53
CA ARG A 321 11.27 13.26 19.53
C ARG A 321 10.08 13.15 20.47
N VAL A 322 8.95 12.71 19.96
CA VAL A 322 7.78 12.39 20.78
C VAL A 322 7.85 10.90 21.15
N LYS A 323 7.91 10.61 22.45
CA LYS A 323 7.72 9.27 23.00
C LYS A 323 6.30 9.13 23.50
N LEU A 324 5.56 8.21 22.90
CA LEU A 324 4.19 7.90 23.33
C LEU A 324 4.23 6.82 24.40
N ASP A 325 3.62 7.13 25.54
CA ASP A 325 3.36 6.16 26.60
C ASP A 325 1.88 5.77 26.55
N TRP A 326 1.60 4.49 26.34
CA TRP A 326 0.23 4.01 26.11
C TRP A 326 -0.35 3.42 27.39
N ILE A 327 -1.37 4.08 27.91
CA ILE A 327 -2.00 3.71 29.18
C ILE A 327 -3.39 3.14 28.90
N ASN A 328 -3.63 1.91 29.35
CA ASN A 328 -4.96 1.30 29.25
C ASN A 328 -5.93 2.07 30.17
N SER A 329 -7.01 2.58 29.59
CA SER A 329 -8.03 3.34 30.30
C SER A 329 -8.74 2.56 31.42
N GLU A 330 -8.80 1.22 31.33
CA GLU A 330 -9.46 0.36 32.33
C GLU A 330 -8.80 0.41 33.71
N VAL A 331 -7.49 0.70 33.75
CA VAL A 331 -6.73 0.76 35.01
C VAL A 331 -7.31 1.83 35.93
N PHE A 332 -7.88 2.91 35.39
CA PHE A 332 -8.52 3.99 36.16
C PHE A 332 -9.87 3.60 36.77
N GLU A 333 -10.47 2.48 36.36
CA GLU A 333 -11.72 1.97 36.95
C GLU A 333 -11.45 1.03 38.13
N THR A 334 -10.33 0.28 38.09
CA THR A 334 -10.03 -0.77 39.06
C THR A 334 -9.00 -0.37 40.11
N GLU A 335 -8.11 0.57 39.79
CA GLU A 335 -7.00 0.95 40.66
C GLU A 335 -7.11 2.42 41.09
N SER A 336 -7.55 2.66 42.33
CA SER A 336 -7.71 4.02 42.87
C SER A 336 -6.41 4.85 42.92
N GLU A 337 -5.25 4.20 42.82
CA GLU A 337 -3.93 4.84 42.77
C GLU A 337 -3.41 5.09 41.34
N ALA A 338 -4.09 4.59 40.29
CA ALA A 338 -3.64 4.72 38.89
C ALA A 338 -3.49 6.17 38.43
N VAL A 339 -4.28 7.09 39.00
CA VAL A 339 -4.19 8.53 38.72
C VAL A 339 -2.85 9.13 39.18
N GLN A 340 -2.16 8.50 40.14
CA GLN A 340 -0.83 8.95 40.61
C GLN A 340 0.31 8.49 39.69
N GLN A 341 0.02 7.64 38.69
CA GLN A 341 1.00 7.16 37.71
C GLN A 341 1.03 8.00 36.43
N LEU A 342 0.10 8.97 36.29
CA LEU A 342 0.11 10.05 35.29
C LEU A 342 1.00 11.20 35.75
#